data_AF-A0A2D7LMW2-F1
#
_entry.id   AF-A0A2D7LMW2-F1
#
_cell.length_a   1.000
_cell.length_b   1.000
_cell.length_c   1.000
_cell.angle_alpha   90.00
_cell.angle_beta   90.00
_cell.angle_gamma   90.00
#
_symmetry.space_group_name_H-M   'P 1'
#
loop_
_entity.id
_entity.type
_entity.pdbx_description
1 polymer ?
#
loop_
_entity_poly.entity_id
_entity_poly.type
_entity_poly.pdbx_seq_one_letter_code
_entity_poly.pdbx_strand_id
1 'polypeptide(L)'
;MINIHSSELQKLYIAYFGRPGDPSGINYWLSYSHESITIQKISNELSRQDEYVKVIANDKSIDFKINRLYLNLFNRKADFDGLNYWMEMVNRHNYKISDIVYELIYLTKKPYEVEAKQEADDFYILQNKILAAELFTKQISKSITLINLYQPDSISPWITGNTFVKVSNFLSCVSYGEVSIESVNDFISSLSDVSINILNKPAIEMQDICLRIPIYNLENRSLSKRFASKVINLTGGALNQSKHGTNIIALNNINVTIMKGERVGLIGHNGSGKSSFLRLLSGIYLPTSGNIKVLVDVYPMLQKTFLTSSELSGIDACKAHFLLKNHSLEGFETFLDEIIQFSGLGSYISLPVKTYSEGMSARLIFSILTSSPHDCLAIDEGFGTGDSDFFDRAEVRMKQFMESAATLFLASHSEELLKQFCNRGIVFSHGSIAFDGPLDAALNYYHTHDYYRKNVVG
;
A
#
# COMPACT_ATOMS: atom_id res chain seq x y z
N MET A 1 19.67 14.17 23.68
CA MET A 1 18.65 13.62 22.77
C MET A 1 19.24 13.65 21.38
N ILE A 2 19.55 12.50 20.79
CA ILE A 2 20.08 12.43 19.42
C ILE A 2 18.86 12.34 18.50
N ASN A 3 18.61 13.38 17.72
CA ASN A 3 17.61 13.30 16.66
C ASN A 3 18.07 12.24 15.65
N ILE A 4 17.20 11.28 15.34
CA ILE A 4 17.49 10.28 14.31
C ILE A 4 17.39 10.99 12.96
N HIS A 5 18.49 11.00 12.21
CA HIS A 5 18.54 11.59 10.88
C HIS A 5 18.42 10.50 9.80
N SER A 6 17.98 10.89 8.60
CA SER A 6 17.91 10.00 7.44
C SER A 6 19.25 9.29 7.18
N SER A 7 20.38 10.01 7.28
CA SER A 7 21.73 9.45 7.14
C SER A 7 22.01 8.29 8.10
N GLU A 8 21.52 8.37 9.34
CA GLU A 8 21.69 7.32 10.34
C GLU A 8 20.90 6.06 9.99
N LEU A 9 19.70 6.23 9.46
CA LEU A 9 18.89 5.12 8.98
C LEU A 9 19.53 4.49 7.74
N GLN A 10 20.06 5.30 6.81
CA GLN A 10 20.74 4.78 5.62
C GLN A 10 21.93 3.89 6.00
N LYS A 11 22.71 4.24 7.03
CA LYS A 11 23.81 3.39 7.52
C LYS A 11 23.30 2.00 7.92
N LEU A 12 22.17 1.92 8.62
CA LEU A 12 21.57 0.64 9.00
C LEU A 12 21.06 -0.14 7.79
N TYR A 13 20.35 0.51 6.86
CA TYR A 13 19.87 -0.15 5.63
C TYR A 13 21.02 -0.69 4.79
N ILE A 14 22.10 0.07 4.66
CA ILE A 14 23.33 -0.37 4.00
C ILE A 14 23.89 -1.58 4.76
N ALA A 15 24.08 -1.50 6.09
CA ALA A 15 24.66 -2.59 6.87
C ALA A 15 23.90 -3.91 6.73
N TYR A 16 22.58 -3.89 6.94
CA TYR A 16 21.77 -5.11 6.97
C TYR A 16 21.44 -5.63 5.57
N PHE A 17 21.08 -4.75 4.64
CA PHE A 17 20.51 -5.14 3.35
C PHE A 17 21.42 -4.84 2.16
N GLY A 18 22.45 -4.02 2.34
CA GLY A 18 23.36 -3.62 1.26
C GLY A 18 22.70 -2.73 0.22
N ARG A 19 21.61 -2.03 0.58
CA ARG A 19 20.82 -1.14 -0.30
C ARG A 19 20.35 0.11 0.47
N PRO A 20 19.94 1.19 -0.22
CA PRO A 20 19.29 2.34 0.42
C PRO A 20 17.95 1.97 1.07
N GLY A 21 17.53 2.71 2.10
CA GLY A 21 16.16 2.62 2.60
C GLY A 21 15.15 3.14 1.58
N ASP A 22 14.01 2.47 1.47
CA ASP A 22 12.88 3.00 0.69
C ASP A 22 12.26 4.21 1.41
N PRO A 23 11.63 5.15 0.69
CA PRO A 23 11.07 6.35 1.31
C PRO A 23 10.09 6.05 2.44
N SER A 24 9.25 5.02 2.30
CA SER A 24 8.26 4.64 3.32
C SER A 24 8.94 4.11 4.58
N GLY A 25 9.94 3.23 4.44
CA GLY A 25 10.73 2.69 5.55
C GLY A 25 11.52 3.79 6.29
N ILE A 26 12.16 4.70 5.56
CA ILE A 26 12.85 5.85 6.18
C ILE A 26 11.86 6.73 6.95
N ASN A 27 10.72 7.08 6.35
CA ASN A 27 9.70 7.91 7.00
C ASN A 27 9.08 7.23 8.23
N TYR A 28 8.87 5.91 8.16
CA TYR A 28 8.40 5.11 9.30
C TYR A 28 9.31 5.31 10.50
N TRP A 29 10.61 5.07 10.37
CA TRP A 29 11.55 5.25 11.48
C TRP A 29 11.71 6.69 11.94
N LEU A 30 11.63 7.65 11.02
CA LEU A 30 11.68 9.07 11.37
C LEU A 30 10.44 9.51 12.18
N SER A 31 9.26 8.93 11.96
CA SER A 31 8.08 9.25 12.78
C SER A 31 8.23 8.90 14.26
N TYR A 32 9.10 7.93 14.59
CA TYR A 32 9.42 7.52 15.96
C TYR A 32 10.49 8.38 16.63
N SER A 33 11.03 9.42 15.96
CA SER A 33 12.09 10.27 16.51
C SER A 33 11.69 10.98 17.82
N HIS A 34 10.38 11.15 18.05
CA HIS A 34 9.83 11.75 19.27
C HIS A 34 9.57 10.75 20.41
N GLU A 35 9.54 9.44 20.14
CA GLU A 35 9.15 8.39 21.10
C GLU A 35 10.32 7.79 21.91
N SER A 36 11.48 8.47 21.96
CA SER A 36 12.68 8.00 22.68
C SER A 36 13.23 6.64 22.21
N ILE A 37 12.97 6.24 20.96
CA ILE A 37 13.58 5.05 20.36
C ILE A 37 15.06 5.33 20.05
N THR A 38 15.95 4.39 20.39
CA THR A 38 17.38 4.49 20.11
C THR A 38 17.75 3.79 18.79
N ILE A 39 18.83 4.22 18.16
CA ILE A 39 19.39 3.57 16.95
C ILE A 39 19.67 2.08 17.21
N GLN A 40 20.11 1.71 18.42
CA GLN A 40 20.32 0.31 18.80
C GLN A 40 19.02 -0.51 18.73
N LYS A 41 17.90 0.08 19.14
CA LYS A 41 16.58 -0.57 19.06
C LYS A 41 16.14 -0.75 17.61
N ILE A 42 16.34 0.25 16.75
CA ILE A 42 16.06 0.13 15.31
C ILE A 42 16.93 -0.95 14.67
N SER A 43 18.23 -0.97 14.98
CA SER A 43 19.18 -2.00 14.52
C SER A 43 18.72 -3.41 14.92
N ASN A 44 18.26 -3.59 16.17
CA ASN A 44 17.69 -4.86 16.61
C ASN A 44 16.45 -5.27 15.81
N GLU A 45 15.54 -4.34 15.51
CA GLU A 45 14.34 -4.65 14.71
C GLU A 45 14.70 -5.01 13.26
N LEU A 46 15.62 -4.27 12.62
CA LEU A 46 16.07 -4.57 11.26
C LEU A 46 16.73 -5.94 11.15
N SER A 47 17.48 -6.36 12.19
CA SER A 47 18.10 -7.69 12.24
C SER A 47 17.09 -8.86 12.29
N ARG A 48 15.82 -8.58 12.58
CA ARG A 48 14.73 -9.57 12.66
C ARG A 48 13.81 -9.57 11.45
N GLN A 49 13.98 -8.62 10.53
CA GLN A 49 13.15 -8.51 9.33
C GLN A 49 13.31 -9.75 8.44
N ASP A 50 12.21 -10.21 7.84
CA ASP A 50 12.18 -11.38 6.96
C ASP A 50 13.21 -11.28 5.82
N GLU A 51 13.41 -10.07 5.28
CA GLU A 51 14.43 -9.80 4.26
C GLU A 51 15.83 -10.20 4.72
N TYR A 52 16.21 -9.76 5.93
CA TYR A 52 17.51 -10.09 6.50
C TYR A 52 17.59 -11.58 6.83
N VAL A 53 16.49 -12.14 7.37
CA VAL A 53 16.44 -13.54 7.80
C VAL A 53 16.58 -14.50 6.63
N LYS A 54 15.88 -14.25 5.52
CA LYS A 54 15.92 -15.08 4.30
C LYS A 54 17.28 -15.06 3.62
N VAL A 55 17.95 -13.90 3.55
CA VAL A 55 19.20 -13.74 2.81
C VAL A 55 20.42 -14.13 3.63
N ILE A 56 20.39 -13.86 4.95
CA ILE A 56 21.56 -13.87 5.83
C ILE A 56 21.36 -14.73 7.08
N ALA A 57 20.15 -14.82 7.66
CA ALA A 57 20.00 -15.49 8.97
C ALA A 57 19.81 -17.01 8.92
N ASN A 58 19.12 -17.57 7.90
CA ASN A 58 18.97 -19.02 7.76
C ASN A 58 20.20 -19.67 7.10
N ASP A 59 20.77 -20.68 7.77
CA ASP A 59 21.84 -21.58 7.29
C ASP A 59 23.22 -20.98 6.94
N LYS A 60 23.63 -19.88 7.59
CA LYS A 60 24.98 -19.33 7.40
C LYS A 60 25.72 -19.06 8.71
N SER A 61 27.02 -19.38 8.71
CA SER A 61 27.92 -19.26 9.85
C SER A 61 28.11 -17.80 10.30
N ILE A 62 28.55 -17.60 11.55
CA ILE A 62 28.76 -16.26 12.13
C ILE A 62 29.79 -15.46 11.31
N ASP A 63 30.86 -16.11 10.83
CA ASP A 63 31.86 -15.50 9.96
C ASP A 63 31.26 -15.03 8.63
N PHE A 64 30.30 -15.76 8.06
CA PHE A 64 29.60 -15.33 6.86
C PHE A 64 28.81 -14.05 7.13
N LYS A 65 28.10 -13.98 8.27
CA LYS A 65 27.30 -12.81 8.66
C LYS A 65 28.19 -11.59 8.83
N ILE A 66 29.31 -11.73 9.55
CA ILE A 66 30.29 -10.64 9.74
C ILE A 66 30.85 -10.19 8.39
N ASN A 67 31.32 -11.12 7.56
CA ASN A 67 31.86 -10.77 6.24
C ASN A 67 30.82 -10.09 5.34
N ARG A 68 29.54 -10.45 5.47
CA ARG A 68 28.48 -9.78 4.72
C ARG A 68 28.29 -8.34 5.18
N LEU A 69 28.36 -8.05 6.49
CA LEU A 69 28.34 -6.68 7.00
C LEU A 69 29.51 -5.85 6.45
N TYR A 70 30.72 -6.42 6.43
CA TYR A 70 31.89 -5.75 5.86
C TYR A 70 31.75 -5.50 4.36
N LEU A 71 31.21 -6.45 3.60
CA LEU A 71 30.99 -6.25 2.16
C LEU A 71 29.96 -5.13 1.92
N ASN A 72 28.88 -5.14 2.70
CA ASN A 72 27.82 -4.15 2.63
C ASN A 72 28.32 -2.74 2.99
N LEU A 73 29.12 -2.60 4.05
CA LEU A 73 29.61 -1.30 4.53
C LEU A 73 30.84 -0.81 3.76
N PHE A 74 31.80 -1.69 3.49
CA PHE A 74 33.17 -1.33 3.09
C PHE A 74 33.63 -1.98 1.77
N ASN A 75 32.80 -2.76 1.08
CA ASN A 75 33.15 -3.47 -0.16
C ASN A 75 34.35 -4.45 -0.03
N ARG A 76 34.62 -4.91 1.19
CA ARG A 76 35.67 -5.91 1.46
C ARG A 76 35.17 -6.94 2.46
N LYS A 77 35.94 -8.00 2.67
CA LYS A 77 35.76 -8.90 3.80
C LYS A 77 36.46 -8.35 5.04
N ALA A 78 36.09 -8.86 6.21
CA ALA A 78 36.86 -8.62 7.41
C ALA A 78 38.29 -9.15 7.22
N ASP A 79 39.27 -8.39 7.70
CA ASP A 79 40.63 -8.87 7.87
C ASP A 79 40.68 -9.97 8.94
N PHE A 80 41.81 -10.66 9.02
CA PHE A 80 41.98 -11.77 9.95
C PHE A 80 41.75 -11.33 11.41
N ASP A 81 42.33 -10.19 11.81
CA ASP A 81 42.22 -9.67 13.17
C ASP A 81 40.82 -9.19 13.51
N GLY A 82 40.14 -8.47 12.60
CA GLY A 82 38.76 -8.05 12.79
C GLY A 82 37.80 -9.23 12.84
N LEU A 83 37.95 -10.22 11.95
CA LEU A 83 37.09 -11.41 11.96
C LEU A 83 37.24 -12.20 13.27
N ASN A 84 38.48 -12.41 13.73
CA ASN A 84 38.74 -13.10 15.00
C ASN A 84 38.16 -12.33 16.19
N TYR A 85 38.34 -11.01 16.22
CA TYR A 85 37.77 -10.16 17.27
C TYR A 85 36.25 -10.33 17.34
N TRP A 86 35.54 -10.18 16.21
CA TRP A 86 34.08 -10.30 16.21
C TRP A 86 33.59 -11.69 16.56
N MET A 87 34.27 -12.75 16.08
CA MET A 87 33.93 -14.11 16.48
C MET A 87 34.13 -14.32 17.99
N GLU A 88 35.16 -13.73 18.60
CA GLU A 88 35.38 -13.80 20.04
C GLU A 88 34.26 -13.06 20.80
N MET A 89 33.87 -11.86 20.36
CA MET A 89 32.80 -11.08 20.99
C MET A 89 31.45 -11.81 20.93
N VAL A 90 31.13 -12.46 19.82
CA VAL A 90 29.89 -13.24 19.70
C VAL A 90 29.93 -14.48 20.59
N ASN A 91 31.03 -15.24 20.56
CA ASN A 91 31.12 -16.52 21.27
C ASN A 91 31.33 -16.38 22.79
N ARG A 92 32.09 -15.38 23.25
CA ARG A 92 32.45 -15.20 24.67
C ARG A 92 31.62 -14.13 25.37
N HIS A 93 31.22 -13.09 24.64
CA HIS A 93 30.54 -11.92 25.20
C HIS A 93 29.07 -11.81 24.77
N ASN A 94 28.54 -12.83 24.08
CA ASN A 94 27.15 -12.92 23.64
C ASN A 94 26.69 -11.70 22.81
N TYR A 95 27.61 -11.12 22.04
CA TYR A 95 27.30 -10.03 21.13
C TYR A 95 26.29 -10.48 20.09
N LYS A 96 25.29 -9.64 19.85
CA LYS A 96 24.37 -9.79 18.73
C LYS A 96 24.97 -9.13 17.50
N ILE A 97 24.45 -9.50 16.33
CA ILE A 97 24.78 -8.85 15.07
C ILE A 97 24.56 -7.33 15.15
N SER A 98 23.51 -6.90 15.84
CA SER A 98 23.21 -5.48 16.03
C SER A 98 24.26 -4.71 16.83
N ASP A 99 24.93 -5.37 17.76
CA ASP A 99 26.04 -4.79 18.52
C ASP A 99 27.26 -4.60 17.62
N ILE A 100 27.57 -5.61 16.78
CA ILE A 100 28.64 -5.52 15.77
C ILE A 100 28.36 -4.39 14.76
N VAL A 101 27.14 -4.31 14.24
CA VAL A 101 26.74 -3.26 13.29
C VAL A 101 26.93 -1.87 13.90
N TYR A 102 26.49 -1.69 15.15
CA TYR A 102 26.66 -0.44 15.86
C TYR A 102 28.14 -0.06 15.99
N GLU A 103 28.98 -0.98 16.43
CA GLU A 103 30.41 -0.71 16.57
C GLU A 103 31.11 -0.46 15.23
N LEU A 104 30.73 -1.17 14.17
CA LEU A 104 31.30 -0.96 12.84
C LEU A 104 30.99 0.43 12.28
N ILE A 105 29.81 0.97 12.58
CA ILE A 105 29.33 2.25 12.06
C ILE A 105 29.81 3.43 12.93
N TYR A 106 29.79 3.28 14.26
CA TYR A 106 29.89 4.41 15.18
C TYR A 106 31.22 4.53 15.91
N LEU A 107 32.03 3.47 16.00
CA LEU A 107 33.35 3.59 16.62
C LEU A 107 34.30 4.35 15.70
N THR A 108 34.85 5.43 16.24
CA THR A 108 35.87 6.27 15.58
C THR A 108 37.23 5.60 15.48
N LYS A 109 37.48 4.56 16.29
CA LYS A 109 38.69 3.74 16.27
C LYS A 109 38.31 2.28 16.46
N LYS A 110 38.81 1.40 15.60
CA LYS A 110 38.55 -0.04 15.72
C LYS A 110 39.23 -0.64 16.98
N PRO A 111 38.56 -1.58 17.67
CA PRO A 111 39.12 -2.24 18.86
C PRO A 111 40.16 -3.33 18.55
N TYR A 112 40.52 -3.50 17.28
CA TYR A 112 41.51 -4.44 16.75
C TYR A 112 42.47 -3.71 15.80
N GLU A 113 43.60 -4.34 15.49
CA GLU A 113 44.58 -3.77 14.56
C GLU A 113 44.03 -3.75 13.13
N VAL A 114 44.08 -2.57 12.51
CA VAL A 114 43.72 -2.33 11.10
C VAL A 114 44.77 -1.40 10.52
N GLU A 115 45.20 -1.66 9.28
CA GLU A 115 46.10 -0.75 8.57
C GLU A 115 45.47 0.63 8.42
N ALA A 116 46.19 1.70 8.78
CA ALA A 116 45.64 3.07 8.75
C ALA A 116 45.08 3.48 7.39
N LYS A 117 45.67 2.96 6.31
CA LYS A 117 45.16 3.15 4.94
C LYS A 117 43.80 2.48 4.76
N GLN A 118 43.64 1.24 5.22
CA GLN A 118 42.39 0.49 5.14
C GLN A 118 41.28 1.15 5.96
N GLU A 119 41.60 1.69 7.14
CA GLU A 119 40.63 2.42 7.97
C GLU A 119 40.15 3.71 7.30
N ALA A 120 41.05 4.45 6.63
CA ALA A 120 40.71 5.62 5.84
C ALA A 120 39.85 5.26 4.60
N ASP A 121 40.19 4.17 3.92
CA ASP A 121 39.44 3.63 2.79
C ASP A 121 38.02 3.22 3.20
N ASP A 122 37.87 2.49 4.30
CA ASP A 122 36.58 2.07 4.86
C ASP A 122 35.69 3.29 5.20
N PHE A 123 36.27 4.31 5.81
CA PHE A 123 35.57 5.56 6.13
C PHE A 123 35.07 6.24 4.85
N TYR A 124 35.94 6.38 3.83
CA TYR A 124 35.59 7.04 2.58
C TYR A 124 34.50 6.28 1.81
N ILE A 125 34.60 4.95 1.70
CA ILE A 125 33.60 4.11 1.05
C ILE A 125 32.25 4.23 1.75
N LEU A 126 32.24 4.18 3.09
CA LEU A 126 30.99 4.30 3.85
C LEU A 126 30.32 5.67 3.62
N GLN A 127 31.08 6.76 3.65
CA GLN A 127 30.54 8.11 3.39
C GLN A 127 29.95 8.22 1.97
N ASN A 128 30.66 7.71 0.96
CA ASN A 128 30.15 7.72 -0.42
C ASN A 128 28.87 6.89 -0.58
N LYS A 129 28.78 5.74 0.07
CA LYS A 129 27.57 4.91 0.06
C LYS A 129 26.40 5.59 0.74
N ILE A 130 26.63 6.28 1.85
CA ILE A 130 25.58 7.05 2.54
C ILE A 130 25.07 8.16 1.62
N LEU A 131 25.97 8.93 1.00
CA LEU A 131 25.60 9.99 0.06
C LEU A 131 24.80 9.43 -1.14
N ALA A 132 25.26 8.32 -1.73
CA ALA A 132 24.57 7.64 -2.81
C ALA A 132 23.16 7.21 -2.40
N ALA A 133 23.03 6.64 -1.21
CA ALA A 133 21.76 6.17 -0.68
C ALA A 133 20.79 7.32 -0.40
N GLU A 134 21.25 8.43 0.16
CA GLU A 134 20.43 9.63 0.38
C GLU A 134 19.96 10.25 -0.94
N LEU A 135 20.86 10.41 -1.91
CA LEU A 135 20.51 10.92 -3.24
C LEU A 135 19.52 10.00 -3.92
N PHE A 136 19.74 8.68 -3.86
CA PHE A 136 18.84 7.69 -4.44
C PHE A 136 17.44 7.77 -3.82
N THR A 137 17.31 7.65 -2.50
CA THR A 137 16.01 7.71 -1.80
C THR A 137 15.30 9.04 -2.08
N LYS A 138 16.04 10.16 -2.15
CA LYS A 138 15.51 11.48 -2.50
C LYS A 138 15.01 11.59 -3.95
N GLN A 139 15.62 10.86 -4.89
CA GLN A 139 15.14 10.84 -6.28
C GLN A 139 13.92 9.93 -6.43
N ILE A 140 13.93 8.77 -5.77
CA ILE A 140 12.77 7.86 -5.75
C ILE A 140 11.53 8.57 -5.19
N SER A 141 11.67 9.33 -4.09
CA SER A 141 10.54 10.00 -3.45
C SER A 141 9.84 11.07 -4.31
N LYS A 142 10.43 11.46 -5.44
CA LYS A 142 9.83 12.42 -6.39
C LYS A 142 8.82 11.79 -7.35
N SER A 143 8.77 10.47 -7.47
CA SER A 143 7.91 9.78 -8.43
C SER A 143 7.24 8.56 -7.81
N ILE A 144 5.90 8.55 -7.82
CA ILE A 144 5.10 7.43 -7.32
C ILE A 144 5.42 6.11 -8.05
N THR A 145 5.73 6.20 -9.34
CA THR A 145 6.13 5.04 -10.16
C THR A 145 7.45 4.45 -9.66
N LEU A 146 8.40 5.31 -9.31
CA LEU A 146 9.69 4.88 -8.76
C LEU A 146 9.56 4.37 -7.33
N ILE A 147 8.67 4.96 -6.52
CA ILE A 147 8.34 4.48 -5.18
C ILE A 147 7.83 3.04 -5.27
N ASN A 148 6.84 2.78 -6.12
CA ASN A 148 6.26 1.45 -6.31
C ASN A 148 7.30 0.44 -6.85
N LEU A 149 8.21 0.89 -7.71
CA LEU A 149 9.29 0.04 -8.23
C LEU A 149 10.30 -0.37 -7.15
N TYR A 150 10.56 0.55 -6.23
CA TYR A 150 11.52 0.40 -5.13
C TYR A 150 10.85 -0.10 -3.83
N GLN A 151 9.64 -0.64 -3.93
CA GLN A 151 8.99 -1.37 -2.84
C GLN A 151 9.20 -2.88 -3.03
N PRO A 152 9.13 -3.68 -1.95
CA PRO A 152 9.17 -5.14 -2.05
C PRO A 152 8.02 -5.68 -2.90
N ASP A 153 8.26 -6.78 -3.62
CA ASP A 153 7.26 -7.42 -4.50
C ASP A 153 6.05 -7.98 -3.71
N SER A 154 6.24 -8.20 -2.41
CA SER A 154 5.17 -8.54 -1.48
C SER A 154 5.47 -7.93 -0.11
N ILE A 155 4.44 -7.43 0.56
CA ILE A 155 4.51 -6.96 1.96
C ILE A 155 4.52 -8.15 2.94
N SER A 156 4.11 -9.35 2.49
CA SER A 156 4.20 -10.59 3.27
C SER A 156 4.24 -11.86 2.38
N PRO A 157 5.24 -12.75 2.52
CA PRO A 157 6.47 -12.53 3.26
C PRO A 157 7.31 -11.52 2.48
N TRP A 158 7.96 -10.55 3.12
CA TRP A 158 8.74 -9.51 2.45
C TRP A 158 9.69 -10.15 1.41
N ILE A 159 9.35 -10.05 0.12
CA ILE A 159 10.13 -10.65 -0.98
C ILE A 159 10.89 -9.51 -1.63
N THR A 160 12.21 -9.62 -1.60
CA THR A 160 13.10 -8.70 -2.29
C THR A 160 12.88 -8.83 -3.79
N GLY A 161 12.30 -7.80 -4.39
CA GLY A 161 12.13 -7.75 -5.84
C GLY A 161 13.47 -7.60 -6.56
N ASN A 162 13.48 -7.87 -7.86
CA ASN A 162 14.66 -7.72 -8.72
C ASN A 162 15.28 -6.31 -8.66
N THR A 163 14.46 -5.30 -8.36
CA THR A 163 14.91 -3.91 -8.15
C THR A 163 15.89 -3.80 -6.98
N PHE A 164 15.63 -4.47 -5.86
CA PHE A 164 16.53 -4.41 -4.69
C PHE A 164 17.88 -5.07 -4.94
N VAL A 165 17.91 -6.16 -5.71
CA VAL A 165 19.18 -6.78 -6.12
C VAL A 165 20.00 -5.83 -7.00
N LYS A 166 19.37 -5.18 -7.99
CA LYS A 166 20.04 -4.20 -8.85
C LYS A 166 20.57 -3.01 -8.06
N VAL A 167 19.79 -2.50 -7.12
CA VAL A 167 20.16 -1.34 -6.30
C VAL A 167 21.27 -1.70 -5.31
N SER A 168 21.26 -2.93 -4.77
CA SER A 168 22.36 -3.43 -3.95
C SER A 168 23.66 -3.54 -4.76
N ASN A 169 23.57 -4.04 -6.01
CA ASN A 169 24.71 -4.06 -6.91
C ASN A 169 25.22 -2.64 -7.22
N PHE A 170 24.33 -1.67 -7.44
CA PHE A 170 24.71 -0.27 -7.61
C PHE A 170 25.53 0.26 -6.41
N LEU A 171 25.06 0.07 -5.18
CA LEU A 171 25.81 0.47 -3.99
C LEU A 171 27.14 -0.29 -3.83
N SER A 172 27.21 -1.56 -4.26
CA SER A 172 28.47 -2.31 -4.21
C SER A 172 29.54 -1.76 -5.17
N CYS A 173 29.13 -1.07 -6.24
CA CYS A 173 30.05 -0.41 -7.17
C CYS A 173 30.53 0.97 -6.67
N VAL A 174 29.87 1.55 -5.65
CA VAL A 174 30.27 2.83 -5.04
C VAL A 174 31.55 2.61 -4.23
N SER A 175 32.67 3.14 -4.74
CA SER A 175 34.00 3.02 -4.13
C SER A 175 34.71 4.37 -4.11
N TYR A 176 35.60 4.62 -5.08
CA TYR A 176 36.46 5.81 -5.14
C TYR A 176 36.00 6.79 -6.23
N GLY A 177 35.21 7.79 -5.84
CA GLY A 177 34.71 8.87 -6.71
C GLY A 177 33.48 9.55 -6.09
N GLU A 178 33.35 10.87 -6.26
CA GLU A 178 32.15 11.58 -5.79
C GLU A 178 30.92 11.05 -6.53
N VAL A 179 29.95 10.56 -5.75
CA VAL A 179 28.66 10.13 -6.29
C VAL A 179 27.86 11.37 -6.66
N SER A 180 27.69 11.61 -7.97
CA SER A 180 26.92 12.74 -8.47
C SER A 180 25.43 12.40 -8.58
N ILE A 181 24.59 13.42 -8.54
CA ILE A 181 23.15 13.27 -8.79
C ILE A 181 22.84 12.73 -10.19
N GLU A 182 23.73 13.00 -11.16
CA GLU A 182 23.64 12.50 -12.55
C GLU A 182 23.82 10.98 -12.57
N SER A 183 24.84 10.45 -11.88
CA SER A 183 25.07 9.00 -11.80
C SER A 183 23.89 8.23 -11.19
N VAL A 184 23.22 8.85 -10.20
CA VAL A 184 22.02 8.29 -9.58
C VAL A 184 20.83 8.32 -10.55
N ASN A 185 20.65 9.42 -11.29
CA ASN A 185 19.59 9.54 -12.29
C ASN A 185 19.78 8.55 -13.45
N ASP A 186 21.01 8.34 -13.91
CA ASP A 186 21.33 7.38 -14.96
C ASP A 186 20.99 5.94 -14.50
N PHE A 187 21.36 5.60 -13.27
CA PHE A 187 21.00 4.31 -12.69
C PHE A 187 19.48 4.14 -12.53
N ILE A 188 18.77 5.15 -12.02
CA ILE A 188 17.30 5.12 -11.91
C ILE A 188 16.66 4.94 -13.28
N SER A 189 17.19 5.58 -14.31
CA SER A 189 16.72 5.41 -15.69
C SER A 189 16.91 3.96 -16.16
N SER A 190 17.99 3.28 -15.78
CA SER A 190 18.19 1.86 -16.08
C SER A 190 17.23 0.90 -15.34
N LEU A 191 16.63 1.34 -14.24
CA LEU A 191 15.57 0.58 -13.55
C LEU A 191 14.25 0.61 -14.35
N SER A 192 14.03 1.66 -15.15
CA SER A 192 12.80 1.87 -15.91
C SER A 192 12.53 0.78 -16.97
N ASP A 193 13.57 0.18 -17.57
CA ASP A 193 13.41 -0.87 -18.59
C ASP A 193 12.79 -2.18 -18.06
N VAL A 194 13.00 -2.50 -16.78
CA VAL A 194 12.29 -3.63 -16.11
C VAL A 194 10.88 -3.21 -15.69
N SER A 195 10.68 -1.93 -15.41
CA SER A 195 9.43 -1.33 -14.95
C SER A 195 8.37 -1.28 -16.05
N ILE A 196 8.79 -1.01 -17.30
CA ILE A 196 7.89 -0.98 -18.47
C ILE A 196 7.15 -2.31 -18.61
N ASN A 197 7.77 -3.46 -18.33
CA ASN A 197 7.10 -4.76 -18.49
C ASN A 197 6.09 -5.11 -17.39
N ILE A 198 6.20 -4.54 -16.18
CA ILE A 198 5.21 -4.73 -15.10
C ILE A 198 4.06 -3.71 -15.25
N LEU A 199 4.40 -2.46 -15.60
CA LEU A 199 3.44 -1.39 -15.87
C LEU A 199 2.67 -1.60 -17.19
N ASN A 200 3.22 -2.37 -18.13
CA ASN A 200 2.52 -2.74 -19.37
C ASN A 200 1.59 -3.95 -19.21
N LYS A 201 1.39 -4.48 -17.99
CA LYS A 201 0.40 -5.51 -17.76
C LYS A 201 -0.95 -4.89 -17.38
N PRO A 202 -2.03 -5.24 -18.09
CA PRO A 202 -3.36 -4.82 -17.66
C PRO A 202 -3.69 -5.47 -16.31
N ALA A 203 -4.24 -4.67 -15.39
CA ALA A 203 -4.94 -5.14 -14.22
C ALA A 203 -6.38 -5.52 -14.59
N ILE A 204 -7.04 -4.69 -15.39
CA ILE A 204 -8.43 -4.87 -15.84
C ILE A 204 -8.55 -4.52 -17.31
N GLU A 205 -9.30 -5.33 -18.05
CA GLU A 205 -9.72 -5.05 -19.42
C GLU A 205 -11.25 -5.18 -19.50
N MET A 206 -11.92 -4.13 -19.97
CA MET A 206 -13.36 -4.11 -20.21
C MET A 206 -13.64 -3.69 -21.65
N GLN A 207 -14.46 -4.50 -22.33
CA GLN A 207 -14.89 -4.26 -23.70
C GLN A 207 -16.41 -4.37 -23.80
N ASP A 208 -17.04 -3.29 -24.28
CA ASP A 208 -18.48 -3.16 -24.53
C ASP A 208 -19.37 -3.61 -23.34
N ILE A 209 -18.90 -3.31 -22.12
CA ILE A 209 -19.56 -3.77 -20.91
C ILE A 209 -20.88 -3.05 -20.70
N CYS A 210 -21.94 -3.82 -20.49
CA CYS A 210 -23.24 -3.32 -20.06
C CYS A 210 -23.71 -4.06 -18.81
N LEU A 211 -24.35 -3.33 -17.89
CA LEU A 211 -24.97 -3.88 -16.69
C LEU A 211 -26.41 -3.38 -16.58
N ARG A 212 -27.35 -4.32 -16.65
CA ARG A 212 -28.78 -4.08 -16.47
C ARG A 212 -29.24 -4.76 -15.19
N ILE A 213 -29.76 -3.97 -14.25
CA ILE A 213 -30.27 -4.46 -12.97
C ILE A 213 -31.80 -4.54 -13.06
N PRO A 214 -32.39 -5.73 -12.96
CA PRO A 214 -33.85 -5.88 -12.99
C PRO A 214 -34.49 -5.34 -11.72
N ILE A 215 -35.59 -4.59 -11.86
CA ILE A 215 -36.44 -4.16 -10.75
C ILE A 215 -37.60 -5.15 -10.59
N TYR A 216 -37.46 -6.08 -9.66
CA TYR A 216 -38.55 -7.00 -9.29
C TYR A 216 -39.43 -6.37 -8.19
N ASN A 217 -40.49 -5.63 -8.58
CA ASN A 217 -41.71 -5.27 -7.81
C ASN A 217 -42.31 -3.90 -8.19
N LEU A 218 -42.66 -3.68 -9.46
CA LEU A 218 -43.50 -2.52 -9.85
C LEU A 218 -44.98 -2.88 -10.04
N GLU A 219 -45.33 -4.18 -10.04
CA GLU A 219 -46.69 -4.63 -10.33
C GLU A 219 -47.64 -4.57 -9.12
N ASN A 220 -47.12 -4.68 -7.89
CA ASN A 220 -47.95 -4.83 -6.68
C ASN A 220 -48.23 -3.56 -5.86
N ARG A 221 -47.79 -2.36 -6.29
CA ARG A 221 -48.05 -1.11 -5.53
C ARG A 221 -48.42 0.04 -6.48
N SER A 222 -49.69 0.48 -6.45
CA SER A 222 -50.23 1.49 -7.39
C SER A 222 -49.71 2.92 -7.13
N LEU A 223 -49.35 3.24 -5.89
CA LEU A 223 -48.82 4.56 -5.49
C LEU A 223 -47.34 4.75 -5.86
N SER A 224 -46.54 3.67 -5.89
CA SER A 224 -45.13 3.74 -6.26
C SER A 224 -44.91 3.96 -7.77
N LYS A 225 -45.90 3.65 -8.64
CA LYS A 225 -45.80 3.95 -10.09
C LYS A 225 -45.74 5.46 -10.38
N ARG A 226 -46.43 6.30 -9.60
CA ARG A 226 -46.43 7.77 -9.77
C ARG A 226 -45.22 8.45 -9.13
N PHE A 227 -44.62 7.83 -8.11
CA PHE A 227 -43.39 8.31 -7.48
C PHE A 227 -42.13 7.83 -8.21
N ALA A 228 -42.08 6.57 -8.65
CA ALA A 228 -40.95 6.03 -9.40
C ALA A 228 -40.74 6.77 -10.73
N SER A 229 -41.82 7.01 -11.50
CA SER A 229 -41.73 7.80 -12.73
C SER A 229 -41.21 9.23 -12.51
N LYS A 230 -41.46 9.84 -11.34
CA LYS A 230 -41.02 11.20 -11.02
C LYS A 230 -39.61 11.25 -10.43
N VAL A 231 -39.22 10.27 -9.61
CA VAL A 231 -37.89 10.17 -8.98
C VAL A 231 -36.83 9.64 -9.96
N ILE A 232 -37.19 8.75 -10.90
CA ILE A 232 -36.26 8.17 -11.88
C ILE A 232 -35.84 9.19 -12.94
N ASN A 233 -36.71 10.13 -13.31
CA ASN A 233 -36.35 11.27 -14.17
C ASN A 233 -35.34 12.23 -13.52
N LEU A 234 -35.18 12.19 -12.20
CA LEU A 234 -34.23 13.00 -11.43
C LEU A 234 -32.90 12.28 -11.19
N THR A 235 -32.83 10.96 -11.28
CA THR A 235 -31.63 10.15 -10.93
C THR A 235 -30.87 9.57 -12.12
N GLY A 236 -31.18 9.97 -13.35
CA GLY A 236 -30.29 9.80 -14.50
C GLY A 236 -30.17 8.39 -15.09
N GLY A 237 -31.06 7.46 -14.75
CA GLY A 237 -31.12 6.13 -15.38
C GLY A 237 -32.14 6.06 -16.53
N ALA A 238 -31.75 5.54 -17.69
CA ALA A 238 -32.67 5.33 -18.82
C ALA A 238 -33.50 4.05 -18.63
N LEU A 239 -34.83 4.18 -18.67
CA LEU A 239 -35.78 3.06 -18.57
C LEU A 239 -36.02 2.43 -19.95
N ASN A 240 -35.71 1.14 -20.08
CA ASN A 240 -36.22 0.33 -21.18
C ASN A 240 -37.37 -0.55 -20.66
N GLN A 241 -38.60 -0.22 -21.03
CA GLN A 241 -39.76 -1.07 -20.78
C GLN A 241 -39.78 -2.20 -21.81
N SER A 242 -39.50 -3.43 -21.37
CA SER A 242 -39.77 -4.63 -22.17
C SER A 242 -40.84 -5.47 -21.48
N LYS A 243 -41.47 -6.40 -22.23
CA LYS A 243 -42.53 -7.31 -21.75
C LYS A 243 -42.12 -8.22 -20.56
N HIS A 244 -40.86 -8.15 -20.07
CA HIS A 244 -40.31 -8.96 -18.98
C HIS A 244 -39.94 -8.17 -17.70
N GLY A 245 -40.44 -6.94 -17.53
CA GLY A 245 -40.19 -6.13 -16.33
C GLY A 245 -39.34 -4.89 -16.60
N THR A 246 -39.21 -4.05 -15.58
CA THR A 246 -38.49 -2.77 -15.68
C THR A 246 -37.02 -2.97 -15.29
N ASN A 247 -36.10 -2.61 -16.19
CA ASN A 247 -34.66 -2.72 -15.93
C ASN A 247 -34.02 -1.33 -15.80
N ILE A 248 -33.12 -1.17 -14.84
CA ILE A 248 -32.23 0.01 -14.74
C ILE A 248 -30.95 -0.33 -15.47
N ILE A 249 -30.57 0.51 -16.44
CA ILE A 249 -29.25 0.44 -17.06
C ILE A 249 -28.28 1.14 -16.11
N ALA A 250 -27.51 0.36 -15.37
CA ALA A 250 -26.53 0.88 -14.42
C ALA A 250 -25.22 1.26 -15.12
N LEU A 251 -24.83 0.46 -16.12
CA LEU A 251 -23.68 0.74 -16.99
C LEU A 251 -24.02 0.40 -18.44
N ASN A 252 -23.49 1.19 -19.35
CA ASN A 252 -23.75 1.09 -20.79
C ASN A 252 -22.47 1.38 -21.57
N ASN A 253 -22.08 0.42 -22.41
CA ASN A 253 -20.95 0.55 -23.34
C ASN A 253 -19.63 1.01 -22.68
N ILE A 254 -19.26 0.38 -21.57
CA ILE A 254 -18.02 0.69 -20.85
C ILE A 254 -16.84 0.00 -21.55
N ASN A 255 -15.89 0.81 -22.01
CA ASN A 255 -14.65 0.38 -22.63
C ASN A 255 -13.48 1.04 -21.89
N VAL A 256 -12.70 0.25 -21.15
CA VAL A 256 -11.58 0.77 -20.36
C VAL A 256 -10.53 -0.31 -20.12
N THR A 257 -9.26 0.10 -20.18
CA THR A 257 -8.13 -0.71 -19.75
C THR A 257 -7.40 0.02 -18.63
N ILE A 258 -7.20 -0.69 -17.52
CA ILE A 258 -6.48 -0.20 -16.35
C ILE A 258 -5.22 -1.05 -16.19
N MET A 259 -4.09 -0.38 -16.03
CA MET A 259 -2.78 -1.02 -15.88
C MET A 259 -2.46 -1.27 -14.41
N LYS A 260 -1.63 -2.28 -14.12
CA LYS A 260 -1.18 -2.52 -12.74
C LYS A 260 -0.43 -1.30 -12.20
N GLY A 261 -0.76 -0.88 -10.98
CA GLY A 261 -0.16 0.27 -10.33
C GLY A 261 -0.85 1.61 -10.61
N GLU A 262 -1.91 1.63 -11.44
CA GLU A 262 -2.70 2.83 -11.66
C GLU A 262 -3.61 3.16 -10.47
N ARG A 263 -3.75 4.45 -10.18
CA ARG A 263 -4.60 4.95 -9.10
C ARG A 263 -5.65 5.87 -9.70
N VAL A 264 -6.87 5.35 -9.77
CA VAL A 264 -7.96 5.85 -10.61
C VAL A 264 -9.06 6.45 -9.74
N GLY A 265 -9.29 7.74 -9.91
CA GLY A 265 -10.42 8.46 -9.35
C GLY A 265 -11.68 8.25 -10.19
N LEU A 266 -12.77 7.79 -9.59
CA LEU A 266 -14.07 7.67 -10.25
C LEU A 266 -14.91 8.91 -9.91
N ILE A 267 -15.15 9.75 -10.91
CA ILE A 267 -15.80 11.06 -10.76
C ILE A 267 -17.19 11.02 -11.39
N GLY A 268 -18.16 11.72 -10.82
CA GLY A 268 -19.50 11.85 -11.40
C GLY A 268 -20.60 12.02 -10.34
N HIS A 269 -21.81 12.41 -10.76
CA HIS A 269 -22.93 12.58 -9.85
C HIS A 269 -23.39 11.25 -9.19
N ASN A 270 -24.20 11.34 -8.13
CA ASN A 270 -24.82 10.15 -7.53
C ASN A 270 -25.74 9.45 -8.53
N GLY A 271 -25.59 8.13 -8.68
CA GLY A 271 -26.30 7.36 -9.71
C GLY A 271 -25.64 7.35 -11.08
N SER A 272 -24.45 7.94 -11.26
CA SER A 272 -23.74 7.93 -12.55
C SER A 272 -23.16 6.57 -12.97
N GLY A 273 -23.10 5.59 -12.05
CA GLY A 273 -22.61 4.23 -12.32
C GLY A 273 -21.35 3.83 -11.54
N LYS A 274 -20.69 4.73 -10.81
CA LYS A 274 -19.43 4.46 -10.06
C LYS A 274 -19.48 3.22 -9.17
N SER A 275 -20.43 3.14 -8.25
CA SER A 275 -20.57 2.01 -7.33
C SER A 275 -20.96 0.71 -8.05
N SER A 276 -21.62 0.80 -9.20
CA SER A 276 -21.92 -0.36 -10.05
C SER A 276 -20.68 -0.85 -10.80
N PHE A 277 -19.83 0.07 -11.23
CA PHE A 277 -18.53 -0.21 -11.85
C PHE A 277 -17.59 -0.90 -10.87
N LEU A 278 -17.48 -0.38 -9.64
CA LEU A 278 -16.69 -1.02 -8.59
C LEU A 278 -17.20 -2.43 -8.26
N ARG A 279 -18.52 -2.65 -8.21
CA ARG A 279 -19.10 -3.99 -8.00
C ARG A 279 -18.81 -4.97 -9.13
N LEU A 280 -18.72 -4.51 -10.38
CA LEU A 280 -18.26 -5.36 -11.49
C LEU A 280 -16.78 -5.71 -11.36
N LEU A 281 -15.93 -4.72 -11.02
CA LEU A 281 -14.50 -4.92 -10.83
C LEU A 281 -14.21 -5.98 -9.77
N SER A 282 -14.96 -5.96 -8.67
CA SER A 282 -14.79 -6.88 -7.55
C SER A 282 -15.54 -8.21 -7.74
N GLY A 283 -16.12 -8.48 -8.91
CA GLY A 283 -16.83 -9.72 -9.21
C GLY A 283 -18.15 -9.93 -8.45
N ILE A 284 -18.65 -8.91 -7.74
CA ILE A 284 -19.93 -8.95 -7.02
C ILE A 284 -21.10 -9.02 -8.02
N TYR A 285 -20.99 -8.25 -9.12
CA TYR A 285 -21.90 -8.35 -10.25
C TYR A 285 -21.18 -8.95 -11.45
N LEU A 286 -21.96 -9.66 -12.27
CA LEU A 286 -21.55 -10.09 -13.60
C LEU A 286 -22.13 -9.12 -14.64
N PRO A 287 -21.40 -8.83 -15.73
CA PRO A 287 -21.95 -8.00 -16.80
C PRO A 287 -23.12 -8.71 -17.49
N THR A 288 -24.09 -7.93 -17.94
CA THR A 288 -25.22 -8.45 -18.74
C THR A 288 -24.79 -8.74 -20.18
N SER A 289 -23.83 -7.97 -20.69
CA SER A 289 -23.17 -8.18 -21.99
C SER A 289 -21.78 -7.53 -21.98
N GLY A 290 -20.96 -7.88 -22.97
CA GLY A 290 -19.56 -7.44 -23.07
C GLY A 290 -18.60 -8.45 -22.41
N ASN A 291 -17.31 -8.11 -22.42
CA ASN A 291 -16.26 -8.96 -21.86
C ASN A 291 -15.44 -8.20 -20.81
N ILE A 292 -15.28 -8.81 -19.64
CA ILE A 292 -14.49 -8.29 -18.54
C ILE A 292 -13.42 -9.31 -18.17
N LYS A 293 -12.17 -8.86 -18.12
CA LYS A 293 -11.05 -9.62 -17.55
C LYS A 293 -10.47 -8.85 -16.38
N VAL A 294 -10.49 -9.48 -15.22
CA VAL A 294 -9.86 -8.96 -14.00
C VAL A 294 -8.67 -9.87 -13.69
N LEU A 295 -7.45 -9.33 -13.81
CA LEU A 295 -6.18 -10.07 -13.76
C LEU A 295 -5.43 -9.86 -12.44
N VAL A 296 -6.09 -9.24 -11.47
CA VAL A 296 -5.62 -8.98 -10.10
C VAL A 296 -6.76 -9.26 -9.12
N ASP A 297 -6.43 -9.61 -7.89
CA ASP A 297 -7.46 -9.75 -6.85
C ASP A 297 -7.88 -8.36 -6.36
N VAL A 298 -9.13 -7.98 -6.61
CA VAL A 298 -9.67 -6.64 -6.30
C VAL A 298 -10.41 -6.73 -4.98
N TYR A 299 -9.88 -6.08 -3.95
CA TYR A 299 -10.51 -6.04 -2.63
C TYR A 299 -11.54 -4.89 -2.54
N PRO A 300 -12.85 -5.19 -2.41
CA PRO A 300 -13.91 -4.19 -2.35
C PRO A 300 -14.15 -3.65 -0.94
N MET A 301 -13.99 -2.34 -0.77
CA MET A 301 -14.62 -1.55 0.28
C MET A 301 -15.84 -0.81 -0.30
N LEU A 302 -16.90 -1.56 -0.62
CA LEU A 302 -18.06 -1.04 -1.37
C LEU A 302 -19.37 -0.99 -0.56
N GLN A 303 -19.41 -1.63 0.61
CA GLN A 303 -20.51 -1.56 1.58
C GLN A 303 -20.13 -2.26 2.89
N LYS A 304 -20.96 -2.12 3.93
CA LYS A 304 -20.90 -2.91 5.17
C LYS A 304 -21.15 -4.39 4.82
N THR A 305 -20.09 -5.10 4.44
CA THR A 305 -20.18 -6.47 3.91
C THR A 305 -20.49 -7.49 5.01
N PHE A 306 -20.99 -8.66 4.59
CA PHE A 306 -21.48 -9.86 5.31
C PHE A 306 -20.76 -10.33 6.60
N LEU A 307 -19.63 -9.72 6.98
CA LEU A 307 -18.80 -10.06 8.13
C LEU A 307 -19.57 -10.00 9.46
N THR A 308 -20.73 -9.34 9.47
CA THR A 308 -21.61 -9.25 10.62
C THR A 308 -22.87 -10.08 10.42
N SER A 309 -22.72 -11.40 10.26
CA SER A 309 -23.85 -12.24 10.68
C SER A 309 -24.16 -11.84 12.12
N SER A 310 -25.36 -11.34 12.34
CA SER A 310 -25.78 -10.73 13.61
C SER A 310 -25.67 -11.70 14.79
N GLU A 311 -25.61 -13.00 14.49
CA GLU A 311 -25.47 -14.09 15.45
C GLU A 311 -24.02 -14.40 15.85
N LEU A 312 -23.02 -13.97 15.06
CA LEU A 312 -21.61 -14.20 15.38
C LEU A 312 -21.13 -13.25 16.47
N SER A 313 -20.19 -13.71 17.31
CA SER A 313 -19.41 -12.80 18.16
C SER A 313 -18.44 -11.97 17.31
N GLY A 314 -17.92 -10.88 17.87
CA GLY A 314 -16.85 -10.12 17.23
C GLY A 314 -15.60 -10.98 16.95
N ILE A 315 -15.25 -11.89 17.86
CA ILE A 315 -14.15 -12.86 17.67
C ILE A 315 -14.46 -13.79 16.49
N ASP A 316 -15.68 -14.33 16.41
CA ASP A 316 -16.05 -15.24 15.30
C ASP A 316 -16.10 -14.50 13.96
N ALA A 317 -16.51 -13.24 13.95
CA ALA A 317 -16.44 -12.38 12.76
C ALA A 317 -15.00 -12.17 12.30
N CYS A 318 -14.08 -11.84 13.22
CA CYS A 318 -12.64 -11.76 12.96
C CYS A 318 -12.10 -13.08 12.41
N LYS A 319 -12.48 -14.20 13.03
CA LYS A 319 -12.01 -15.54 12.65
C LYS A 319 -12.49 -15.94 11.26
N ALA A 320 -13.75 -15.66 10.94
CA ALA A 320 -14.32 -15.91 9.62
C ALA A 320 -13.58 -15.10 8.54
N HIS A 321 -13.33 -13.81 8.79
CA HIS A 321 -12.55 -12.96 7.87
C HIS A 321 -11.13 -13.50 7.68
N PHE A 322 -10.44 -13.82 8.76
CA PHE A 322 -9.06 -14.29 8.73
C PHE A 322 -8.93 -15.60 7.94
N LEU A 323 -9.84 -16.55 8.14
CA LEU A 323 -9.89 -17.80 7.39
C LEU A 323 -10.17 -17.60 5.90
N LEU A 324 -11.06 -16.66 5.55
CA LEU A 324 -11.37 -16.33 4.16
C LEU A 324 -10.15 -15.73 3.44
N LYS A 325 -9.35 -14.94 4.15
CA LYS A 325 -8.16 -14.28 3.59
C LYS A 325 -6.95 -15.21 3.54
N ASN A 326 -6.68 -15.96 4.61
CA ASN A 326 -5.40 -16.67 4.79
C ASN A 326 -5.50 -18.19 4.60
N HIS A 327 -6.72 -18.75 4.50
CA HIS A 327 -6.97 -20.19 4.45
C HIS A 327 -6.36 -20.99 5.63
N SER A 328 -6.01 -20.31 6.72
CA SER A 328 -5.36 -20.85 7.93
C SER A 328 -5.70 -19.97 9.14
N LEU A 329 -5.47 -20.49 10.36
CA LEU A 329 -5.57 -19.75 11.63
C LEU A 329 -4.19 -19.41 12.23
N GLU A 330 -3.11 -19.74 11.53
CA GLU A 330 -1.77 -19.37 11.97
C GLU A 330 -1.63 -17.83 12.00
N GLY A 331 -1.28 -17.28 13.16
CA GLY A 331 -1.22 -15.83 13.38
C GLY A 331 -2.55 -15.16 13.75
N PHE A 332 -3.64 -15.91 13.94
CA PHE A 332 -4.96 -15.35 14.26
C PHE A 332 -4.96 -14.53 15.56
N GLU A 333 -4.28 -14.97 16.62
CA GLU A 333 -4.27 -14.25 17.90
C GLU A 333 -3.64 -12.86 17.77
N THR A 334 -2.53 -12.74 17.04
CA THR A 334 -1.87 -11.44 16.77
C THR A 334 -2.77 -10.51 15.96
N PHE A 335 -3.48 -11.06 14.97
CA PHE A 335 -4.48 -10.31 14.22
C PHE A 335 -5.62 -9.85 15.13
N LEU A 336 -6.17 -10.74 15.96
CA LEU A 336 -7.27 -10.44 16.87
C LEU A 336 -6.88 -9.34 17.87
N ASP A 337 -5.67 -9.40 18.43
CA ASP A 337 -5.14 -8.39 19.35
C ASP A 337 -5.06 -7.00 18.72
N GLU A 338 -4.57 -6.90 17.48
CA GLU A 338 -4.53 -5.64 16.73
C GLU A 338 -5.94 -5.08 16.51
N ILE A 339 -6.90 -5.94 16.14
CA ILE A 339 -8.30 -5.55 15.94
C ILE A 339 -8.91 -5.06 17.25
N ILE A 340 -8.69 -5.74 18.37
CA ILE A 340 -9.23 -5.34 19.68
C ILE A 340 -8.64 -3.99 20.10
N GLN A 341 -7.33 -3.80 19.91
CA GLN A 341 -6.64 -2.56 20.26
C GLN A 341 -7.11 -1.38 19.41
N PHE A 342 -7.16 -1.55 18.08
CA PHE A 342 -7.56 -0.48 17.18
C PHE A 342 -9.06 -0.17 17.30
N SER A 343 -9.90 -1.21 17.30
CA SER A 343 -11.35 -1.06 17.45
C SER A 343 -11.75 -0.52 18.81
N GLY A 344 -10.94 -0.65 19.87
CA GLY A 344 -11.23 -0.23 21.23
C GLY A 344 -12.42 -0.95 21.88
N LEU A 345 -12.82 -2.11 21.37
CA LEU A 345 -13.99 -2.86 21.87
C LEU A 345 -13.70 -3.62 23.17
N GLY A 346 -12.43 -3.90 23.48
CA GLY A 346 -12.06 -4.63 24.70
C GLY A 346 -12.85 -5.94 24.86
N SER A 347 -13.46 -6.14 26.03
CA SER A 347 -14.24 -7.36 26.33
C SER A 347 -15.51 -7.51 25.50
N TYR A 348 -16.06 -6.42 24.94
CA TYR A 348 -17.28 -6.47 24.11
C TYR A 348 -17.08 -7.30 22.83
N ILE A 349 -15.83 -7.53 22.40
CA ILE A 349 -15.51 -8.36 21.22
C ILE A 349 -16.07 -9.79 21.33
N SER A 350 -16.24 -10.30 22.55
CA SER A 350 -16.79 -11.63 22.83
C SER A 350 -18.31 -11.73 22.71
N LEU A 351 -19.01 -10.58 22.66
CA LEU A 351 -20.47 -10.54 22.55
C LEU A 351 -20.93 -10.66 21.09
N PRO A 352 -22.14 -11.19 20.84
CA PRO A 352 -22.74 -11.22 19.50
C PRO A 352 -22.86 -9.83 18.88
N VAL A 353 -22.58 -9.69 17.58
CA VAL A 353 -22.58 -8.39 16.88
C VAL A 353 -23.95 -7.72 16.92
N LYS A 354 -25.06 -8.46 17.02
CA LYS A 354 -26.41 -7.86 17.19
C LYS A 354 -26.57 -7.02 18.47
N THR A 355 -25.72 -7.21 19.47
CA THR A 355 -25.77 -6.41 20.71
C THR A 355 -24.98 -5.11 20.60
N TYR A 356 -24.30 -4.88 19.48
CA TYR A 356 -23.42 -3.72 19.30
C TYR A 356 -24.25 -2.50 18.92
N SER A 357 -23.82 -1.32 19.38
CA SER A 357 -24.29 -0.08 18.78
C SER A 357 -23.81 0.04 17.33
N GLU A 358 -24.40 0.95 16.56
CA GLU A 358 -23.96 1.22 15.18
C GLU A 358 -22.48 1.64 15.12
N GLY A 359 -22.02 2.41 16.11
CA GLY A 359 -20.62 2.83 16.24
C GLY A 359 -19.68 1.67 16.54
N MET A 360 -20.04 0.78 17.48
CA MET A 360 -19.25 -0.42 17.79
C MET A 360 -19.15 -1.35 16.58
N SER A 361 -20.25 -1.55 15.86
CA SER A 361 -20.29 -2.36 14.65
C SER A 361 -19.41 -1.74 13.55
N ALA A 362 -19.52 -0.43 13.34
CA ALA A 362 -18.71 0.28 12.35
C ALA A 362 -17.21 0.20 12.68
N ARG A 363 -16.84 0.36 13.95
CA ARG A 363 -15.46 0.21 14.44
C ARG A 363 -14.91 -1.19 14.17
N LEU A 364 -15.64 -2.24 14.56
CA LEU A 364 -15.22 -3.62 14.31
C LEU A 364 -14.99 -3.88 12.82
N ILE A 365 -15.98 -3.56 11.99
CA ILE A 365 -15.92 -3.81 10.53
C ILE A 365 -14.74 -3.05 9.93
N PHE A 366 -14.58 -1.77 10.30
CA PHE A 366 -13.49 -0.95 9.79
C PHE A 366 -12.13 -1.53 10.17
N SER A 367 -11.94 -1.92 11.44
CA SER A 367 -10.69 -2.54 11.90
C SER A 367 -10.36 -3.79 11.10
N ILE A 368 -11.34 -4.68 10.92
CA ILE A 368 -11.15 -5.95 10.20
C ILE A 368 -10.76 -5.67 8.75
N LEU A 369 -11.52 -4.81 8.06
CA LEU A 369 -11.35 -4.56 6.62
C LEU A 369 -10.03 -3.83 6.29
N THR A 370 -9.52 -3.00 7.22
CA THR A 370 -8.29 -2.21 7.03
C THR A 370 -7.06 -2.85 7.68
N SER A 371 -7.21 -4.06 8.22
CA SER A 371 -6.19 -4.75 9.02
C SER A 371 -4.88 -5.03 8.27
N SER A 372 -4.97 -5.32 6.97
CA SER A 372 -3.84 -5.80 6.18
C SER A 372 -3.93 -5.35 4.72
N PRO A 373 -2.79 -5.11 4.05
CA PRO A 373 -2.73 -4.50 2.72
C PRO A 373 -3.30 -5.41 1.62
N HIS A 374 -3.60 -4.79 0.47
CA HIS A 374 -4.11 -5.46 -0.73
C HIS A 374 -3.50 -4.85 -1.99
N ASP A 375 -3.17 -5.67 -2.99
CA ASP A 375 -2.53 -5.22 -4.23
C ASP A 375 -3.45 -4.31 -5.07
N CYS A 376 -4.76 -4.56 -5.05
CA CYS A 376 -5.77 -3.75 -5.71
C CYS A 376 -6.94 -3.44 -4.76
N LEU A 377 -7.18 -2.16 -4.52
CA LEU A 377 -8.27 -1.67 -3.68
C LEU A 377 -9.36 -1.00 -4.51
N ALA A 378 -10.62 -1.27 -4.17
CA ALA A 378 -11.79 -0.61 -4.73
C ALA A 378 -12.62 0.01 -3.61
N ILE A 379 -12.61 1.34 -3.49
CA ILE A 379 -13.21 2.07 -2.39
C ILE A 379 -14.34 2.96 -2.89
N ASP A 380 -15.50 2.84 -2.25
CA ASP A 380 -16.65 3.72 -2.46
C ASP A 380 -16.85 4.64 -1.25
N GLU A 381 -17.18 5.91 -1.51
CA GLU A 381 -17.48 6.88 -0.46
C GLU A 381 -18.69 6.42 0.36
N GLY A 382 -18.44 6.07 1.62
CA GLY A 382 -19.47 5.52 2.51
C GLY A 382 -18.99 5.01 3.86
N PHE A 383 -17.68 5.00 4.13
CA PHE A 383 -17.11 4.63 5.43
C PHE A 383 -17.02 5.84 6.36
N GLY A 384 -18.17 6.47 6.64
CA GLY A 384 -18.28 7.47 7.71
C GLY A 384 -18.55 6.77 9.05
N THR A 385 -17.62 6.87 10.00
CA THR A 385 -17.82 6.41 11.38
C THR A 385 -18.45 7.55 12.19
N GLY A 386 -19.63 7.32 12.79
CA GLY A 386 -20.38 8.34 13.54
C GLY A 386 -19.83 8.70 14.93
N ASP A 387 -18.57 8.34 15.21
CA ASP A 387 -17.87 8.54 16.48
C ASP A 387 -16.66 9.45 16.22
N SER A 388 -16.66 10.65 16.79
CA SER A 388 -15.62 11.67 16.57
C SER A 388 -14.24 11.22 17.04
N ASP A 389 -14.18 10.47 18.15
CA ASP A 389 -12.91 10.06 18.76
C ASP A 389 -12.27 8.89 18.02
N PHE A 390 -13.08 8.11 17.28
CA PHE A 390 -12.59 7.09 16.37
C PHE A 390 -12.24 7.66 14.99
N PHE A 391 -12.87 8.77 14.59
CA PHE A 391 -12.73 9.36 13.26
C PHE A 391 -11.28 9.70 12.92
N ASP A 392 -10.56 10.39 13.81
CA ASP A 392 -9.17 10.80 13.55
C ASP A 392 -8.24 9.58 13.36
N ARG A 393 -8.40 8.54 14.19
CA ARG A 393 -7.62 7.30 14.07
C ARG A 393 -8.00 6.51 12.82
N ALA A 394 -9.28 6.47 12.49
CA ALA A 394 -9.79 5.83 11.28
C ALA A 394 -9.28 6.53 10.02
N GLU A 395 -9.23 7.87 10.02
CA GLU A 395 -8.70 8.64 8.90
C GLU A 395 -7.23 8.32 8.65
N VAL A 396 -6.39 8.33 9.69
CA VAL A 396 -4.97 7.98 9.57
C VAL A 396 -4.80 6.55 9.04
N ARG A 397 -5.53 5.58 9.60
CA ARG A 397 -5.46 4.18 9.15
C ARG A 397 -5.97 4.01 7.73
N MET A 398 -7.02 4.74 7.33
CA MET A 398 -7.55 4.70 5.96
C MET A 398 -6.54 5.25 4.96
N LYS A 399 -5.87 6.36 5.27
CA LYS A 399 -4.80 6.90 4.42
C LYS A 399 -3.67 5.90 4.23
N GLN A 400 -3.16 5.33 5.32
CA GLN A 400 -2.13 4.28 5.27
C GLN A 400 -2.57 3.04 4.48
N PHE A 401 -3.83 2.62 4.67
CA PHE A 401 -4.41 1.49 3.95
C PHE A 401 -4.48 1.76 2.44
N MET A 402 -4.93 2.94 2.02
CA MET A 402 -4.95 3.34 0.61
C MET A 402 -3.54 3.51 0.02
N GLU A 403 -2.58 3.99 0.79
CA GLU A 403 -1.18 4.11 0.36
C GLU A 403 -0.53 2.74 0.14
N SER A 404 -0.93 1.74 0.91
CA SER A 404 -0.37 0.39 0.83
C SER A 404 -0.74 -0.37 -0.45
N ALA A 405 -1.78 0.07 -1.18
CA ALA A 405 -2.21 -0.60 -2.41
C ALA A 405 -1.51 -0.05 -3.64
N ALA A 406 -1.02 -0.94 -4.50
CA ALA A 406 -0.40 -0.56 -5.76
C ALA A 406 -1.46 0.00 -6.73
N THR A 407 -2.57 -0.72 -6.91
CA THR A 407 -3.69 -0.30 -7.77
C THR A 407 -4.85 0.17 -6.91
N LEU A 408 -5.43 1.34 -7.22
CA LEU A 408 -6.51 1.92 -6.44
C LEU A 408 -7.65 2.39 -7.34
N PHE A 409 -8.88 2.07 -6.99
CA PHE A 409 -10.08 2.72 -7.49
C PHE A 409 -10.75 3.45 -6.34
N LEU A 410 -10.88 4.78 -6.47
CA LEU A 410 -11.48 5.61 -5.44
C LEU A 410 -12.67 6.36 -6.04
N ALA A 411 -13.89 5.98 -5.66
CA ALA A 411 -15.08 6.78 -5.93
C ALA A 411 -15.28 7.77 -4.78
N SER A 412 -15.00 9.04 -5.04
CA SER A 412 -15.07 10.10 -4.03
C SER A 412 -15.59 11.42 -4.63
N HIS A 413 -16.37 12.17 -3.86
CA HIS A 413 -16.75 13.55 -4.10
C HIS A 413 -15.75 14.54 -3.50
N SER A 414 -14.84 14.09 -2.63
CA SER A 414 -13.73 14.90 -2.13
C SER A 414 -12.60 15.00 -3.14
N GLU A 415 -12.46 16.17 -3.76
CA GLU A 415 -11.34 16.46 -4.65
C GLU A 415 -9.97 16.35 -3.96
N GLU A 416 -9.90 16.69 -2.67
CA GLU A 416 -8.66 16.61 -1.88
C GLU A 416 -8.18 15.16 -1.78
N LEU A 417 -9.08 14.23 -1.47
CA LEU A 417 -8.76 12.80 -1.44
C LEU A 417 -8.40 12.26 -2.81
N LEU A 418 -9.14 12.67 -3.85
CA LEU A 418 -8.83 12.28 -5.23
C LEU A 418 -7.43 12.77 -5.64
N LYS A 419 -7.08 14.03 -5.38
CA LYS A 419 -5.76 14.61 -5.71
C LYS A 419 -4.64 13.99 -4.88
N GLN A 420 -4.92 13.60 -3.65
CA GLN A 420 -3.94 12.95 -2.80
C GLN A 420 -3.61 11.53 -3.28
N PHE A 421 -4.63 10.75 -3.69
CA PHE A 421 -4.46 9.32 -3.91
C PHE A 421 -4.56 8.87 -5.37
N CYS A 422 -5.00 9.70 -6.30
CA CYS A 422 -5.22 9.32 -7.70
C CYS A 422 -4.42 10.19 -8.65
N ASN A 423 -4.07 9.65 -9.80
CA ASN A 423 -3.37 10.37 -10.88
C ASN A 423 -4.13 10.32 -12.22
N ARG A 424 -5.02 9.34 -12.38
CA ARG A 424 -5.95 9.20 -13.51
C ARG A 424 -7.39 9.41 -13.00
N GLY A 425 -8.23 10.07 -13.79
CA GLY A 425 -9.63 10.29 -13.47
C GLY A 425 -10.53 9.75 -14.58
N ILE A 426 -11.56 9.01 -14.20
CA ILE A 426 -12.62 8.54 -15.09
C ILE A 426 -13.92 9.20 -14.67
N VAL A 427 -14.48 10.01 -15.57
CA VAL A 427 -15.74 10.72 -15.36
C VAL A 427 -16.89 9.86 -15.90
N PHE A 428 -17.81 9.50 -15.01
CA PHE A 428 -19.03 8.78 -15.33
C PHE A 428 -20.21 9.73 -15.51
N SER A 429 -20.98 9.51 -16.57
CA SER A 429 -22.27 10.18 -16.80
C SER A 429 -23.29 9.17 -17.32
N HIS A 430 -24.43 9.07 -16.64
CA HIS A 430 -25.55 8.19 -17.02
C HIS A 430 -25.14 6.73 -17.37
N GLY A 431 -24.23 6.15 -16.59
CA GLY A 431 -23.75 4.78 -16.78
C GLY A 431 -22.72 4.60 -17.89
N SER A 432 -22.23 5.67 -18.51
CA SER A 432 -21.17 5.62 -19.54
C SER A 432 -19.93 6.39 -19.08
N ILE A 433 -18.77 6.09 -19.65
CA ILE A 433 -17.55 6.89 -19.45
C ILE A 433 -17.64 8.11 -20.36
N ALA A 434 -17.68 9.30 -19.76
CA ALA A 434 -17.71 10.58 -20.45
C ALA A 434 -16.30 11.14 -20.70
N PHE A 435 -15.35 10.84 -19.82
CA PHE A 435 -13.95 11.23 -19.95
C PHE A 435 -13.04 10.24 -19.22
N ASP A 436 -11.85 10.03 -19.76
CA ASP A 436 -10.80 9.20 -19.17
C ASP A 436 -9.43 9.83 -19.50
N GLY A 437 -8.65 10.15 -18.47
CA GLY A 437 -7.35 10.80 -18.64
C GLY A 437 -6.72 11.24 -17.31
N PRO A 438 -5.73 12.17 -17.35
CA PRO A 438 -5.12 12.71 -16.14
C PRO A 438 -6.16 13.32 -15.19
N LEU A 439 -5.96 13.15 -13.87
CA LEU A 439 -6.94 13.52 -12.86
C LEU A 439 -7.37 15.00 -12.96
N ASP A 440 -6.43 15.93 -13.10
CA ASP A 440 -6.74 17.36 -13.18
C ASP A 440 -7.61 17.70 -14.41
N ALA A 441 -7.36 17.03 -15.53
CA ALA A 441 -8.16 17.17 -16.74
C ALA A 441 -9.58 16.59 -16.54
N ALA A 442 -9.69 15.45 -15.85
CA ALA A 442 -10.97 14.83 -15.54
C ALA A 442 -11.82 15.68 -14.58
N LEU A 443 -11.20 16.26 -13.54
CA LEU A 443 -11.87 17.18 -12.63
C LEU A 443 -12.35 18.43 -13.38
N ASN A 444 -11.49 19.05 -14.18
CA ASN A 444 -11.88 20.19 -15.01
C ASN A 444 -13.02 19.86 -15.98
N TYR A 445 -12.97 18.69 -16.63
CA TYR A 445 -14.05 18.19 -17.49
C TYR A 445 -15.37 18.08 -16.71
N TYR A 446 -15.34 17.50 -15.51
CA TYR A 446 -16.51 17.36 -14.65
C TYR A 446 -17.09 18.72 -14.24
N HIS A 447 -16.25 19.68 -13.82
CA HIS A 447 -16.72 21.03 -13.45
C HIS A 447 -17.33 21.80 -14.64
N THR A 448 -16.73 21.68 -15.82
CA THR A 448 -17.19 22.44 -17.00
C THR A 448 -18.46 21.87 -17.61
N HIS A 449 -18.64 20.53 -17.59
CA HIS A 449 -19.75 19.87 -18.30
C HIS A 449 -20.94 19.49 -17.41
N ASP A 450 -20.74 19.21 -16.11
CA ASP A 450 -21.82 18.83 -15.19
C ASP A 450 -22.30 20.00 -14.30
N TYR A 451 -21.42 20.95 -13.94
CA TYR A 451 -21.82 22.11 -13.12
C TYR A 451 -22.72 23.10 -13.91
N TYR A 452 -22.51 23.23 -15.22
CA TYR A 452 -23.34 24.10 -16.07
C TYR A 452 -24.74 23.55 -16.37
N ARG A 453 -24.98 22.23 -16.26
CA ARG A 453 -26.34 21.68 -16.41
C ARG A 453 -27.28 22.06 -15.26
N LYS A 454 -26.76 22.36 -14.06
CA LYS A 454 -27.58 22.83 -12.93
C LYS A 454 -28.06 24.28 -13.05
N ASN A 455 -27.43 25.10 -13.90
CA ASN A 455 -27.78 26.53 -14.04
C ASN A 455 -28.55 26.86 -15.33
N VAL A 456 -28.88 25.88 -16.17
CA VAL A 456 -29.64 26.09 -17.44
C VAL A 456 -31.07 25.53 -17.37
N VAL A 457 -31.45 24.93 -16.24
CA VAL A 457 -32.85 24.52 -15.96
C VAL A 457 -33.34 25.29 -14.73
N GLY A 458 -33.47 26.61 -14.90
CA GLY A 458 -34.18 27.52 -13.99
C GLY A 458 -35.50 27.93 -14.59
#